data_AF-B9RTA7-F1
#
_entry.id   AF-B9RTA7-F1
#
_cell.length_a   1.000
_cell.length_b   1.000
_cell.length_c   1.000
_cell.angle_alpha   90.00
_cell.angle_beta   90.00
_cell.angle_gamma   90.00
#
_symmetry.space_group_name_H-M   'P 1'
#
loop_
_entity.id
_entity.type
_entity.pdbx_description
1 polymer ?
#
loop_
_entity_poly.entity_id
_entity_poly.type
_entity_poly.pdbx_seq_one_letter_code
_entity_poly.pdbx_strand_id
1 'polypeptide(L)'
;MPLKWVLHWQPNAGTTVNTQILNEVSQCVESINGVKEGRWKAALTSYKPMLRDQSLTPEFPRDFLGISLPEQPNKYYFMIRGQRLVVEADSSIQTIMEKLQSYKSRVALLFEGFQYQLGDFQLRVGKVVPNHSENLRGIVMEVEYLPISSIEKARPIMEEFVDIWQEAISKRSLPGQFMHIETNFADYGLFDHYTPQHTALQYATVIAQLIATQTVQAARN
;
A
#
# COMPACT_ATOMS: atom_id res chain seq x y z
N MET A 1 11.81 -13.06 -2.32
CA MET A 1 10.45 -12.78 -1.82
C MET A 1 9.52 -12.82 -3.02
N PRO A 2 8.31 -13.41 -2.92
CA PRO A 2 7.37 -13.40 -4.04
C PRO A 2 7.06 -11.98 -4.53
N LEU A 3 6.74 -11.83 -5.82
CA LEU A 3 6.34 -10.55 -6.40
C LEU A 3 5.00 -10.11 -5.83
N LYS A 4 4.85 -8.82 -5.51
CA LYS A 4 3.56 -8.23 -5.14
C LYS A 4 3.23 -7.01 -5.99
N TRP A 5 1.95 -6.85 -6.32
CA TRP A 5 1.35 -5.60 -6.80
C TRP A 5 0.36 -5.07 -5.78
N VAL A 6 0.45 -3.77 -5.49
CA VAL A 6 -0.52 -3.07 -4.62
C VAL A 6 -1.40 -2.18 -5.49
N LEU A 7 -2.69 -2.50 -5.55
CA LEU A 7 -3.71 -1.78 -6.29
C LEU A 7 -4.60 -1.00 -5.34
N HIS A 8 -5.18 0.09 -5.82
CA HIS A 8 -6.14 0.89 -5.06
C HIS A 8 -7.43 1.08 -5.83
N TRP A 9 -8.54 1.17 -5.11
CA TRP A 9 -9.83 1.47 -5.69
C TRP A 9 -9.92 2.95 -6.07
N GLN A 10 -10.15 3.22 -7.34
CA GLN A 10 -10.50 4.52 -7.85
C GLN A 10 -12.03 4.58 -8.06
N PRO A 11 -12.76 5.32 -7.22
CA PRO A 11 -14.20 5.46 -7.40
C PRO A 11 -14.52 6.32 -8.62
N ASN A 12 -15.69 6.08 -9.22
CA ASN A 12 -16.22 6.94 -10.28
C ASN A 12 -16.44 8.38 -9.77
N ALA A 13 -16.44 9.34 -10.68
CA ALA A 13 -16.71 10.74 -10.33
C ALA A 13 -18.04 10.87 -9.56
N GLY A 14 -18.02 11.59 -8.44
CA GLY A 14 -19.19 11.77 -7.56
C GLY A 14 -19.52 10.59 -6.65
N THR A 15 -18.75 9.49 -6.71
CA THR A 15 -18.92 8.34 -5.81
C THR A 15 -17.86 8.36 -4.70
N THR A 16 -18.26 8.03 -3.47
CA THR A 16 -17.34 7.82 -2.35
C THR A 16 -17.15 6.32 -2.08
N VAL A 17 -15.95 5.97 -1.62
CA VAL A 17 -15.68 4.60 -1.13
C VAL A 17 -16.51 4.32 0.12
N ASN A 18 -17.04 3.10 0.22
CA ASN A 18 -17.82 2.64 1.36
C ASN A 18 -17.62 1.14 1.61
N THR A 19 -18.14 0.64 2.73
CA THR A 19 -18.01 -0.78 3.12
C THR A 19 -18.77 -1.72 2.19
N GLN A 20 -19.84 -1.28 1.52
CA GLN A 20 -20.55 -2.12 0.56
C GLN A 20 -19.66 -2.49 -0.62
N ILE A 21 -18.93 -1.51 -1.19
CA ILE A 21 -17.96 -1.77 -2.26
C ILE A 21 -16.90 -2.78 -1.79
N LEU A 22 -16.38 -2.63 -0.57
CA LEU A 22 -15.41 -3.58 -0.01
C LEU A 22 -15.96 -5.01 0.10
N ASN A 23 -17.22 -5.15 0.53
CA ASN A 23 -17.87 -6.45 0.66
C ASN A 23 -18.07 -7.12 -0.71
N GLU A 24 -18.53 -6.37 -1.70
CA GLU A 24 -18.71 -6.86 -3.08
C GLU A 24 -17.38 -7.26 -3.71
N VAL A 25 -16.33 -6.45 -3.51
CA VAL A 25 -14.96 -6.80 -3.94
C VAL A 25 -14.50 -8.09 -3.28
N SER A 26 -14.73 -8.24 -1.97
CA SER A 26 -14.36 -9.47 -1.24
C SER A 26 -15.09 -10.70 -1.77
N GLN A 27 -16.39 -10.59 -2.03
CA GLN A 27 -17.20 -11.66 -2.65
C GLN A 27 -16.77 -11.96 -4.09
N CYS A 28 -16.25 -10.97 -4.80
CA CYS A 28 -15.69 -11.16 -6.14
C CYS A 28 -14.45 -12.06 -6.10
N VAL A 29 -13.55 -11.88 -5.12
CA VAL A 29 -12.41 -12.78 -4.90
C VAL A 29 -12.87 -14.21 -4.67
N GLU A 30 -13.90 -14.40 -3.83
CA GLU A 30 -14.46 -15.73 -3.56
C GLU A 30 -15.09 -16.35 -4.83
N SER A 31 -15.72 -15.53 -5.69
CA SER A 31 -16.35 -16.00 -6.94
C SER A 31 -15.37 -16.46 -8.01
N ILE A 32 -14.10 -16.03 -7.94
CA ILE A 32 -13.02 -16.53 -8.81
C ILE A 32 -12.26 -17.69 -8.17
N ASN A 33 -12.85 -18.38 -7.18
CA ASN A 33 -12.29 -19.49 -6.40
C ASN A 33 -11.24 -19.10 -5.35
N GLY A 34 -11.23 -17.84 -4.90
CA GLY A 34 -10.38 -17.42 -3.79
C GLY A 34 -10.85 -18.03 -2.47
N VAL A 35 -9.96 -18.76 -1.78
CA VAL A 35 -10.24 -19.38 -0.49
C VAL A 35 -9.78 -18.47 0.64
N LYS A 36 -10.70 -18.04 1.49
CA LYS A 36 -10.40 -17.14 2.61
C LYS A 36 -9.58 -17.84 3.69
N GLU A 37 -8.37 -17.32 3.96
CA GLU A 37 -7.44 -17.94 4.92
C GLU A 37 -7.37 -17.23 6.27
N GLY A 38 -7.68 -15.93 6.31
CA GLY A 38 -7.55 -15.20 7.57
C GLY A 38 -7.68 -13.69 7.44
N ARG A 39 -7.37 -13.00 8.54
CA ARG A 39 -7.32 -11.55 8.61
C ARG A 39 -5.95 -11.06 8.18
N TRP A 40 -5.94 -9.92 7.49
CA TRP A 40 -4.73 -9.21 7.11
C TRP A 40 -4.73 -7.83 7.76
N LYS A 41 -3.57 -7.42 8.27
CA LYS A 41 -3.34 -6.07 8.80
C LYS A 41 -1.94 -5.56 8.45
N ALA A 42 -1.86 -4.30 8.04
CA ALA A 42 -0.60 -3.57 7.90
C ALA A 42 -0.76 -2.13 8.39
N ALA A 43 0.34 -1.47 8.70
CA ALA A 43 0.33 -0.08 9.16
C ALA A 43 1.43 0.72 8.46
N LEU A 44 1.05 1.84 7.85
CA LEU A 44 1.95 2.80 7.25
C LEU A 44 1.87 4.12 8.01
N THR A 45 3.01 4.62 8.47
CA THR A 45 3.12 5.79 9.33
C THR A 45 3.85 6.92 8.62
N SER A 46 3.29 8.11 8.64
CA SER A 46 3.95 9.35 8.19
C SER A 46 4.70 9.99 9.35
N TYR A 47 5.96 10.32 9.10
CA TYR A 47 6.87 10.95 10.05
C TYR A 47 7.27 12.35 9.56
N LYS A 48 7.33 13.28 10.51
CA LYS A 48 7.81 14.67 10.30
C LYS A 48 8.93 14.99 11.29
N PRO A 49 10.04 15.62 10.89
CA PRO A 49 11.14 15.96 11.77
C PRO A 49 10.69 16.93 12.86
N MET A 50 11.24 16.73 14.05
CA MET A 50 11.10 17.61 15.20
C MET A 50 12.37 18.44 15.33
N LEU A 51 12.46 19.52 14.56
CA LEU A 51 13.61 20.41 14.59
C LEU A 51 13.46 21.43 15.72
N ARG A 52 14.44 21.50 16.61
CA ARG A 52 14.53 22.57 17.62
C ARG A 52 14.94 23.89 17.00
N ASP A 53 15.76 23.85 15.96
CA ASP A 53 16.17 24.98 15.13
C ASP A 53 15.67 24.78 13.69
N GLN A 54 14.87 25.73 13.20
CA GLN A 54 14.33 25.70 11.84
C GLN A 54 15.39 25.94 10.76
N SER A 55 16.57 26.46 11.12
CA SER A 55 17.70 26.64 10.20
C SER A 55 18.23 25.30 9.64
N LEU A 56 18.05 24.20 10.39
CA LEU A 56 18.50 22.84 10.04
C LEU A 56 17.54 22.09 9.11
N THR A 57 16.44 22.72 8.67
CA THR A 57 15.46 22.11 7.77
C THR A 57 16.02 21.53 6.46
N PRO A 58 17.07 22.07 5.81
CA PRO A 58 17.60 21.47 4.59
C PRO A 58 18.45 20.20 4.83
N GLU A 59 18.93 19.95 6.06
CA GLU A 59 19.77 18.79 6.37
C GLU A 59 18.97 17.50 6.60
N PHE A 60 17.71 17.63 7.00
CA PHE A 60 16.87 16.49 7.36
C PHE A 60 15.78 16.22 6.30
N PRO A 61 15.46 14.94 6.03
CA PRO A 61 14.26 14.59 5.27
C PRO A 61 13.00 15.24 5.85
N ARG A 62 12.29 16.02 5.03
CA ARG A 62 11.14 16.83 5.48
C ARG A 62 9.95 16.00 5.91
N ASP A 63 9.59 14.99 5.15
CA ASP A 63 8.52 14.04 5.49
C ASP A 63 8.88 12.70 4.85
N PHE A 64 8.71 11.61 5.58
CA PHE A 64 8.86 10.25 5.04
C PHE A 64 7.79 9.32 5.57
N LEU A 65 7.64 8.19 4.89
CA LEU A 65 6.71 7.13 5.28
C LEU A 65 7.50 5.96 5.86
N GLY A 66 6.92 5.26 6.82
CA GLY A 66 7.47 4.03 7.39
C GLY A 66 6.43 2.92 7.38
N ILE A 67 6.84 1.68 7.10
CA ILE A 67 5.96 0.51 7.09
C ILE A 67 6.65 -0.72 7.69
N SER A 68 5.87 -1.49 8.45
CA SER A 68 6.24 -2.86 8.87
C SER A 68 5.49 -3.83 7.97
N LEU A 69 6.22 -4.82 7.45
CA LEU A 69 5.67 -5.86 6.58
C LEU A 69 5.48 -7.15 7.39
N PRO A 70 4.33 -7.84 7.32
CA PRO A 70 4.07 -9.05 8.10
C PRO A 70 5.10 -10.16 7.91
N GLU A 71 5.70 -10.24 6.72
CA GLU A 71 6.70 -11.24 6.36
C GLU A 71 8.05 -11.01 7.04
N GLN A 72 8.32 -9.77 7.48
CA GLN A 72 9.56 -9.39 8.17
C GLN A 72 9.25 -8.53 9.40
N PRO A 73 8.67 -9.12 10.46
CA PRO A 73 8.20 -8.36 11.63
C PRO A 73 9.33 -7.65 12.39
N ASN A 74 10.57 -8.14 12.27
CA ASN A 74 11.75 -7.54 12.91
C ASN A 74 12.34 -6.38 12.10
N LYS A 75 11.75 -6.04 10.95
CA LYS A 75 12.24 -5.00 10.06
C LYS A 75 11.24 -3.85 9.94
N TYR A 76 11.78 -2.69 9.60
CA TYR A 76 11.01 -1.50 9.29
C TYR A 76 11.61 -0.81 8.07
N TYR A 77 10.74 -0.37 7.16
CA TYR A 77 11.15 0.24 5.91
C TYR A 77 10.73 1.69 5.88
N PHE A 78 11.64 2.58 5.51
CA PHE A 78 11.36 4.00 5.30
C PHE A 78 11.41 4.35 3.81
N MET A 79 10.43 5.11 3.35
CA MET A 79 10.37 5.63 1.99
C MET A 79 10.55 7.14 2.04
N ILE A 80 11.72 7.59 1.60
CA ILE A 80 12.10 9.00 1.56
C ILE A 80 12.02 9.49 0.12
N ARG A 81 10.80 9.83 -0.30
CA ARG A 81 10.49 10.13 -1.71
C ARG A 81 11.27 11.29 -2.29
N GLY A 82 11.55 12.33 -1.49
CA GLY A 82 12.32 13.50 -1.92
C GLY A 82 13.75 13.15 -2.36
N GLN A 83 14.34 12.12 -1.75
CA GLN A 83 15.69 11.65 -2.03
C GLN A 83 15.70 10.36 -2.87
N ARG A 84 14.52 9.83 -3.22
CA ARG A 84 14.35 8.54 -3.90
C ARG A 84 15.06 7.40 -3.17
N LEU A 85 14.94 7.34 -1.85
CA LEU A 85 15.56 6.32 -1.02
C LEU A 85 14.52 5.40 -0.38
N VAL A 86 14.83 4.10 -0.33
CA VAL A 86 14.16 3.13 0.53
C VAL A 86 15.20 2.58 1.50
N VAL A 87 14.97 2.79 2.80
CA VAL A 87 15.90 2.40 3.86
C VAL A 87 15.29 1.25 4.64
N GLU A 88 16.03 0.14 4.76
CA GLU A 88 15.69 -0.94 5.69
C GLU A 88 16.40 -0.69 7.03
N ALA A 89 15.65 -0.85 8.11
CA ALA A 89 16.16 -0.78 9.47
C ALA A 89 15.59 -1.93 10.31
N ASP A 90 16.22 -2.17 11.46
CA ASP A 90 15.62 -3.01 12.50
C ASP A 90 14.37 -2.33 13.09
N SER A 91 13.37 -3.12 13.49
CA SER A 91 12.11 -2.63 14.07
C SER A 91 12.30 -1.69 15.29
N SER A 92 13.39 -1.86 16.04
CA SER A 92 13.76 -0.99 17.17
C SER A 92 13.97 0.48 16.79
N ILE A 93 14.17 0.80 15.50
CA ILE A 93 14.31 2.17 15.02
C ILE A 93 13.13 3.07 15.39
N GLN A 94 11.92 2.51 15.48
CA GLN A 94 10.74 3.26 15.90
C GLN A 94 10.90 3.78 17.32
N THR A 95 11.32 2.91 18.24
CA THR A 95 11.58 3.25 19.64
C THR A 95 12.75 4.23 19.76
N ILE A 96 13.79 4.08 18.94
CA ILE A 96 14.93 5.01 18.91
C ILE A 96 14.46 6.41 18.50
N MET A 97 13.72 6.53 17.39
CA MET A 97 13.19 7.83 16.91
C MET A 97 12.28 8.50 17.94
N GLU A 98 11.43 7.72 18.62
CA GLU A 98 10.54 8.20 19.67
C GLU A 98 11.33 8.73 20.88
N LYS A 99 12.31 7.97 21.37
CA LYS A 99 13.17 8.38 22.50
C LYS A 99 14.02 9.59 22.19
N LEU A 100 14.58 9.67 20.99
CA LEU A 100 15.37 10.81 20.55
C LEU A 100 14.51 12.04 20.22
N GLN A 101 13.18 11.86 20.13
CA GLN A 101 12.25 12.87 19.65
C GLN A 101 12.71 13.50 18.34
N SER A 102 13.33 12.72 17.44
CA SER A 102 13.88 13.22 16.18
C SER A 102 12.78 13.43 15.14
N TYR A 103 11.79 12.54 15.16
CA TYR A 103 10.64 12.57 14.25
C TYR A 103 9.35 12.29 15.03
N LYS A 104 8.31 13.05 14.72
CA LYS A 104 6.96 12.84 15.24
C LYS A 104 6.13 12.05 14.25
N SER A 105 5.49 10.99 14.73
CA SER A 105 4.41 10.33 14.00
C SER A 105 3.21 11.27 13.85
N ARG A 106 2.81 11.54 12.60
CA ARG A 106 1.75 12.50 12.24
C ARG A 106 0.44 11.79 11.97
N VAL A 107 0.48 10.80 11.09
CA VAL A 107 -0.68 10.04 10.61
C VAL A 107 -0.24 8.60 10.41
N ALA A 108 -0.96 7.66 11.01
CA ALA A 108 -0.85 6.24 10.69
C ALA A 108 -2.11 5.81 9.92
N LEU A 109 -1.91 5.18 8.77
CA LEU A 109 -2.95 4.52 8.00
C LEU A 109 -2.86 3.03 8.25
N LEU A 110 -3.97 2.46 8.69
CA LEU A 110 -4.14 1.03 8.89
C LEU A 110 -4.82 0.43 7.67
N PHE A 111 -4.23 -0.66 7.19
CA PHE A 111 -4.83 -1.53 6.20
C PHE A 111 -5.41 -2.71 6.96
N GLU A 112 -6.71 -2.94 6.82
CA GLU A 112 -7.40 -4.01 7.52
C GLU A 112 -8.32 -4.75 6.56
N GLY A 113 -8.19 -6.07 6.50
CA GLY A 113 -8.92 -6.87 5.54
C GLY A 113 -8.76 -8.36 5.73
N PHE A 114 -8.90 -9.08 4.63
CA PHE A 114 -8.80 -10.53 4.58
C PHE A 114 -7.78 -10.98 3.55
N GLN A 115 -7.17 -12.12 3.84
CA GLN A 115 -6.28 -12.83 2.95
C GLN A 115 -7.03 -13.99 2.29
N TYR A 116 -6.78 -14.20 1.00
CA TYR A 116 -7.34 -15.26 0.19
C TYR A 116 -6.23 -15.98 -0.57
N GLN A 117 -6.31 -17.30 -0.65
CA GLN A 117 -5.46 -18.12 -1.50
C GLN A 117 -6.16 -18.43 -2.82
N LEU A 118 -5.45 -18.28 -3.93
CA LEU A 118 -5.96 -18.56 -5.27
C LEU A 118 -4.87 -19.23 -6.12
N GLY A 119 -4.72 -20.55 -5.98
CA GLY A 119 -3.68 -21.29 -6.69
C GLY A 119 -2.28 -20.79 -6.35
N ASP A 120 -1.55 -20.30 -7.36
CA ASP A 120 -0.21 -19.71 -7.22
C ASP A 120 -0.22 -18.24 -6.76
N PHE A 121 -1.42 -17.67 -6.54
CA PHE A 121 -1.59 -16.30 -6.07
C PHE A 121 -2.09 -16.26 -4.63
N GLN A 122 -1.68 -15.21 -3.94
CA GLN A 122 -2.24 -14.81 -2.67
C GLN A 122 -2.77 -13.38 -2.78
N LEU A 123 -4.02 -13.19 -2.39
CA LEU A 123 -4.69 -11.90 -2.45
C LEU A 123 -4.94 -11.37 -1.04
N ARG A 124 -4.76 -10.07 -0.84
CA ARG A 124 -5.20 -9.38 0.37
C ARG A 124 -6.06 -8.20 -0.01
N VAL A 125 -7.31 -8.20 0.43
CA VAL A 125 -8.26 -7.12 0.15
C VAL A 125 -8.68 -6.48 1.46
N GLY A 126 -8.59 -5.16 1.54
CA GLY A 126 -8.90 -4.45 2.78
C GLY A 126 -9.23 -2.98 2.61
N LYS A 127 -9.78 -2.43 3.69
CA LYS A 127 -9.99 -0.98 3.87
C LYS A 127 -8.70 -0.31 4.32
N VAL A 128 -8.56 0.95 3.93
CA VAL A 128 -7.57 1.88 4.48
C VAL A 128 -8.29 2.85 5.41
N VAL A 129 -7.91 2.89 6.68
CA VAL A 129 -8.50 3.79 7.70
C VAL A 129 -7.40 4.51 8.48
N PRO A 130 -7.59 5.76 8.91
CA PRO A 130 -6.68 6.41 9.83
C PRO A 130 -6.71 5.71 11.20
N ASN A 131 -5.58 5.62 11.88
CA ASN A 131 -5.47 4.94 13.18
C ASN A 131 -6.41 5.50 14.28
N HIS A 132 -6.88 6.75 14.14
CA HIS A 132 -7.77 7.41 15.11
C HIS A 132 -9.16 7.72 14.54
N SER A 133 -9.56 7.08 13.44
CA SER A 133 -10.86 7.31 12.80
C SER A 133 -11.33 6.09 12.04
N GLU A 134 -12.61 5.75 12.15
CA GLU A 134 -13.22 4.69 11.33
C GLU A 134 -13.57 5.15 9.90
N ASN A 135 -13.28 6.41 9.55
CA ASN A 135 -13.57 6.94 8.23
C ASN A 135 -12.72 6.23 7.17
N LEU A 136 -13.40 5.51 6.29
CA LEU A 136 -12.80 4.82 5.16
C LEU A 136 -12.11 5.82 4.22
N ARG A 137 -10.80 5.66 4.04
CA ARG A 137 -9.98 6.49 3.14
C ARG A 137 -9.83 5.87 1.75
N GLY A 138 -9.96 4.56 1.64
CA GLY A 138 -9.80 3.84 0.39
C GLY A 138 -9.96 2.33 0.58
N ILE A 139 -9.98 1.62 -0.53
CA ILE A 139 -9.93 0.16 -0.58
C ILE A 139 -8.66 -0.20 -1.35
N VAL A 140 -7.91 -1.18 -0.84
CA VAL A 140 -6.64 -1.64 -1.41
C VAL A 140 -6.70 -3.15 -1.62
N MET A 141 -6.05 -3.59 -2.69
CA MET A 141 -5.84 -5.00 -3.00
C MET A 141 -4.35 -5.24 -3.22
N GLU A 142 -3.77 -6.14 -2.45
CA GLU A 142 -2.45 -6.69 -2.72
C GLU A 142 -2.61 -8.02 -3.45
N VAL A 143 -1.91 -8.18 -4.56
CA VAL A 143 -1.83 -9.41 -5.35
C VAL A 143 -0.39 -9.89 -5.28
N GLU A 144 -0.17 -11.08 -4.73
CA GLU A 144 1.13 -11.71 -4.59
C GLU A 144 1.22 -12.94 -5.49
N TYR A 145 2.22 -13.01 -6.35
CA TYR A 145 2.51 -14.19 -7.17
C TYR A 145 3.68 -14.96 -6.57
N LEU A 146 3.37 -16.15 -6.04
CA LEU A 146 4.24 -16.97 -5.20
C LEU A 146 5.48 -17.56 -5.90
N PRO A 147 5.42 -18.01 -7.18
CA PRO A 147 6.48 -18.83 -7.76
C PRO A 147 7.81 -18.13 -8.04
N ILE A 148 7.82 -16.83 -8.35
CA ILE A 148 9.03 -16.13 -8.82
C ILE A 148 9.18 -14.73 -8.21
N SER A 149 10.42 -14.27 -8.18
CA SER A 149 10.80 -12.93 -7.69
C SER A 149 11.26 -11.99 -8.80
N SER A 150 11.28 -12.41 -10.07
CA SER A 150 11.67 -11.54 -11.19
C SER A 150 10.45 -10.74 -11.65
N ILE A 151 10.54 -9.42 -11.56
CA ILE A 151 9.45 -8.49 -11.93
C ILE A 151 9.13 -8.62 -13.42
N GLU A 152 10.16 -8.60 -14.27
CA GLU A 152 10.00 -8.68 -15.72
C GLU A 152 9.37 -10.00 -16.15
N LYS A 153 9.82 -11.12 -15.58
CA LYS A 153 9.26 -12.44 -15.92
C LYS A 153 7.84 -12.65 -15.41
N ALA A 154 7.51 -12.07 -14.27
CA ALA A 154 6.19 -12.19 -13.67
C ALA A 154 5.18 -11.20 -14.23
N ARG A 155 5.62 -10.09 -14.84
CA ARG A 155 4.74 -9.02 -15.35
C ARG A 155 3.60 -9.55 -16.22
N PRO A 156 3.82 -10.38 -17.25
CA PRO A 156 2.71 -10.86 -18.10
C PRO A 156 1.65 -11.65 -17.31
N ILE A 157 2.09 -12.44 -16.32
CA ILE A 157 1.22 -13.24 -15.45
C ILE A 157 0.39 -12.33 -14.53
N MET A 158 1.01 -11.27 -14.01
CA MET A 158 0.32 -10.28 -13.18
C MET A 158 -0.68 -9.45 -13.98
N GLU A 159 -0.35 -9.09 -15.23
CA GLU A 159 -1.26 -8.39 -16.16
C GLU A 159 -2.47 -9.26 -16.49
N GLU A 160 -2.24 -10.53 -16.87
CA GLU A 160 -3.32 -11.49 -17.13
C GLU A 160 -4.23 -11.67 -15.91
N PHE A 161 -3.65 -11.74 -14.71
CA PHE A 161 -4.44 -11.78 -13.47
C PHE A 161 -5.33 -10.55 -13.32
N VAL A 162 -4.78 -9.35 -13.58
CA VAL A 162 -5.54 -8.09 -13.49
C VAL A 162 -6.67 -8.05 -14.52
N ASP A 163 -6.46 -8.57 -15.73
CA ASP A 163 -7.49 -8.65 -16.76
C ASP A 163 -8.65 -9.57 -16.34
N ILE A 164 -8.35 -10.76 -15.84
CA ILE A 164 -9.35 -11.70 -15.29
C ILE A 164 -10.13 -11.05 -14.14
N TRP A 165 -9.42 -10.35 -13.25
CA TRP A 165 -10.02 -9.63 -12.14
C TRP A 165 -10.95 -8.50 -12.60
N GLN A 166 -10.54 -7.70 -13.59
CA GLN A 166 -11.37 -6.64 -14.16
C GLN A 166 -12.64 -7.22 -14.79
N GLU A 167 -12.53 -8.34 -15.52
CA GLU A 167 -13.69 -9.03 -16.08
C GLU A 167 -14.65 -9.49 -14.98
N ALA A 168 -14.14 -10.09 -13.91
CA ALA A 168 -14.95 -10.55 -12.77
C ALA A 168 -15.67 -9.39 -12.05
N ILE A 169 -15.00 -8.26 -11.85
CA ILE A 169 -15.60 -7.06 -11.24
C ILE A 169 -16.64 -6.40 -12.16
N SER A 170 -16.40 -6.38 -13.47
CA SER A 170 -17.31 -5.73 -14.43
C SER A 170 -18.74 -6.30 -14.35
N LYS A 171 -18.86 -7.61 -14.05
CA LYS A 171 -20.12 -8.33 -13.85
C LYS A 171 -20.91 -7.87 -12.62
N ARG A 172 -20.28 -7.15 -11.69
CA ARG A 172 -20.89 -6.62 -10.45
C ARG A 172 -21.37 -5.17 -10.57
N SER A 173 -21.05 -4.48 -11.67
CA SER A 173 -21.43 -3.06 -11.91
C SER A 173 -21.04 -2.11 -10.76
N LEU A 174 -19.87 -2.30 -10.16
CA LEU A 174 -19.39 -1.46 -9.07
C LEU A 174 -18.99 -0.06 -9.56
N PRO A 175 -19.19 1.00 -8.74
CA PRO A 175 -18.92 2.37 -9.15
C PRO A 175 -17.42 2.75 -8.98
N GLY A 176 -16.57 2.13 -9.80
CA GLY A 176 -15.12 2.36 -9.82
C GLY A 176 -14.36 1.15 -10.33
N GLN A 177 -13.03 1.22 -10.23
CA GLN A 177 -12.14 0.13 -10.63
C GLN A 177 -10.86 0.11 -9.80
N PHE A 178 -10.17 -1.03 -9.79
CA PHE A 178 -8.82 -1.11 -9.23
C PHE A 178 -7.80 -0.57 -10.23
N MET A 179 -6.93 0.29 -9.72
CA MET A 179 -5.84 0.89 -10.49
C MET A 179 -4.50 0.40 -9.94
N HIS A 180 -3.69 -0.19 -10.82
CA HIS A 180 -2.29 -0.46 -10.58
C HIS A 180 -1.47 0.79 -10.94
N ILE A 181 -0.60 1.24 -10.02
CA ILE A 181 0.31 2.36 -10.28
C ILE A 181 1.69 1.77 -10.57
N GLU A 182 2.12 1.84 -11.82
CA GLU A 182 3.46 1.42 -12.19
C GLU A 182 4.50 2.28 -11.47
N THR A 183 5.30 1.64 -10.63
CA THR A 183 6.31 2.31 -9.82
C THR A 183 7.66 2.15 -10.50
N ASN A 184 8.35 3.27 -10.74
CA ASN A 184 9.71 3.23 -11.27
C ASN A 184 10.70 2.82 -10.15
N PHE A 185 10.96 1.53 -10.03
CA PHE A 185 11.88 0.97 -9.03
C PHE A 185 13.33 1.41 -9.26
N ALA A 186 13.75 1.58 -10.52
CA ALA A 186 15.11 1.97 -10.87
C ALA A 186 15.48 3.36 -10.33
N ASP A 187 14.50 4.28 -10.23
CA ASP A 187 14.69 5.60 -9.61
C ASP A 187 15.13 5.53 -8.14
N TYR A 188 14.86 4.41 -7.47
CA TYR A 188 15.21 4.14 -6.07
C TYR A 188 16.37 3.14 -5.94
N GLY A 189 17.05 2.81 -7.04
CA GLY A 189 18.13 1.82 -7.07
C GLY A 189 17.66 0.37 -6.86
N LEU A 190 16.38 0.11 -7.12
CA LEU A 190 15.79 -1.22 -7.03
C LEU A 190 15.71 -1.85 -8.43
N PHE A 191 16.08 -3.13 -8.54
CA PHE A 191 16.25 -3.87 -9.79
C PHE A 191 15.20 -4.99 -9.94
N ASP A 192 15.28 -5.77 -11.01
CA ASP A 192 14.32 -6.85 -11.34
C ASP A 192 14.06 -7.86 -10.21
N HIS A 193 15.06 -8.12 -9.36
CA HIS A 193 14.88 -9.04 -8.24
C HIS A 193 14.04 -8.40 -7.12
N TYR A 194 12.81 -8.87 -6.97
CA TYR A 194 11.83 -8.35 -6.03
C TYR A 194 12.23 -8.60 -4.58
N THR A 195 12.17 -7.52 -3.79
CA THR A 195 12.54 -7.49 -2.37
C THR A 195 11.46 -6.76 -1.55
N PRO A 196 11.47 -6.86 -0.21
CA PRO A 196 10.54 -6.12 0.63
C PRO A 196 10.55 -4.60 0.40
N GLN A 197 11.69 -4.01 0.01
CA GLN A 197 11.80 -2.59 -0.34
C GLN A 197 10.88 -2.20 -1.49
N HIS A 198 10.65 -3.10 -2.45
CA HIS A 198 9.72 -2.87 -3.56
C HIS A 198 8.28 -2.79 -3.06
N THR A 199 7.89 -3.71 -2.18
CA THR A 199 6.56 -3.72 -1.54
C THR A 199 6.36 -2.42 -0.76
N ALA A 200 7.32 -2.05 0.09
CA ALA A 200 7.28 -0.83 0.87
C ALA A 200 7.09 0.41 -0.01
N LEU A 201 7.82 0.51 -1.13
CA LEU A 201 7.68 1.59 -2.08
C LEU A 201 6.29 1.63 -2.75
N GLN A 202 5.74 0.49 -3.12
CA GLN A 202 4.39 0.42 -3.70
C GLN A 202 3.31 0.92 -2.72
N TYR A 203 3.39 0.52 -1.44
CA TYR A 203 2.50 1.05 -0.41
C TYR A 203 2.62 2.57 -0.28
N ALA A 204 3.83 3.11 -0.29
CA ALA A 204 4.05 4.56 -0.26
C ALA A 204 3.42 5.28 -1.46
N THR A 205 3.56 4.70 -2.66
CA THR A 205 2.98 5.24 -3.91
C THR A 205 1.46 5.25 -3.86
N VAL A 206 0.84 4.12 -3.47
CA VAL A 206 -0.62 4.00 -3.34
C VAL A 206 -1.18 4.99 -2.32
N ILE A 207 -0.54 5.13 -1.15
CA ILE A 207 -1.00 6.07 -0.14
C ILE A 207 -0.90 7.53 -0.62
N ALA A 208 0.18 7.88 -1.31
CA ALA A 208 0.30 9.21 -1.87
C ALA A 208 -0.84 9.54 -2.85
N GLN A 209 -1.25 8.56 -3.66
CA GLN A 209 -2.37 8.71 -4.59
C GLN A 209 -3.72 8.84 -3.87
N LEU A 210 -3.96 8.03 -2.83
CA LEU A 210 -5.17 8.10 -2.02
C LEU A 210 -5.31 9.47 -1.31
N ILE A 211 -4.21 10.00 -0.79
CA ILE A 211 -4.18 11.34 -0.17
C ILE A 211 -4.44 12.43 -1.22
N ALA A 212 -3.81 12.36 -2.39
CA ALA A 212 -3.97 13.35 -3.46
C ALA A 212 -5.40 13.39 -4.03
N THR A 213 -6.06 12.24 -4.14
CA THR A 213 -7.44 12.17 -4.66
C THR A 213 -8.43 12.81 -3.67
N GLN A 214 -8.19 12.68 -2.37
CA GLN A 214 -9.04 13.29 -1.34
C GLN A 214 -8.89 14.81 -1.26
N THR A 215 -7.69 15.35 -1.43
CA THR A 215 -7.50 16.82 -1.42
C THR A 215 -8.24 17.48 -2.57
N VAL A 216 -8.27 16.83 -3.74
CA VAL A 216 -9.03 17.31 -4.90
C VAL A 216 -10.54 17.23 -4.66
N GLN A 217 -11.05 16.17 -4.03
CA GLN A 217 -12.46 16.05 -3.69
C GLN A 217 -12.89 17.06 -2.60
N ALA A 218 -12.05 17.29 -1.60
CA ALA A 218 -12.31 18.26 -0.53
C ALA A 218 -12.27 19.72 -1.02
N ALA A 219 -11.49 20.03 -2.06
CA ALA A 219 -11.44 21.37 -2.66
C ALA A 219 -12.60 21.66 -3.64
N ARG A 220 -13.38 20.63 -4.02
CA ARG A 220 -14.52 20.74 -4.93
C ARG A 220 -15.88 20.79 -4.21
N ASN A 221 -15.89 20.58 -2.90
CA ASN A 221 -17.06 20.68 -2.03
C ASN A 221 -16.97 21.95 -1.18
#